data_AF-A0A8H7BHC6-F1
#
_entry.id   AF-A0A8H7BHC6-F1
#
_cell.length_a   1.000
_cell.length_b   1.000
_cell.length_c   1.000
_cell.angle_alpha   90.00
_cell.angle_beta   90.00
_cell.angle_gamma   90.00
#
_symmetry.space_group_name_H-M   'P 1'
#
loop_
_entity.id
_entity.type
_entity.pdbx_description
1 polymer ?
#
loop_
_entity_poly.entity_id
_entity_poly.type
_entity_poly.pdbx_seq_one_letter_code
_entity_poly.pdbx_strand_id
1 'polypeptide(L)'
;MLKYSLALIAFFATTSLACEPLCRHGVAQAFAEYYKPVVTMAVDELREPLIASMHRATMPEELDHTLPPGPLQAGAEKAANLALDNFISQATARSLENGIYSVMFSENTEYQPFKGDCNAPPRRLTRNMPRKGESWTLEECEKMDYICGNPPSICHFLDQIKARIVKEIKRQLSEHAKSDNGLLIRGIAKNLREHVGAVMAEFGAGSAMDDPLTVNLLGAYVSNAVRAVDIWADQDIPQLCNKPTFNDVCNGWDDKIKPEILKWP
;
A
#
# COMPACT_ATOMS: atom_id res chain seq x y z
N MET A 1 -45.27 -51.03 -16.99
CA MET A 1 -45.64 -50.00 -16.00
C MET A 1 -44.50 -48.99 -15.92
N LEU A 2 -44.64 -47.89 -16.67
CA LEU A 2 -43.84 -46.68 -16.52
C LEU A 2 -44.18 -46.03 -15.18
N LYS A 3 -43.18 -45.69 -14.36
CA LYS A 3 -43.15 -44.53 -13.44
C LYS A 3 -41.81 -44.55 -12.69
N TYR A 4 -41.30 -43.36 -12.36
CA TYR A 4 -40.02 -43.07 -11.71
C TYR A 4 -38.82 -42.73 -12.61
N SER A 5 -39.07 -41.91 -13.63
CA SER A 5 -38.06 -40.95 -14.12
C SER A 5 -38.57 -39.54 -13.82
N LEU A 6 -38.25 -39.00 -12.65
CA LEU A 6 -38.57 -37.62 -12.30
C LEU A 6 -37.36 -36.96 -11.63
N ALA A 7 -36.60 -36.27 -12.50
CA ALA A 7 -35.99 -34.97 -12.24
C ALA A 7 -35.00 -34.85 -11.07
N LEU A 8 -33.81 -35.43 -11.23
CA LEU A 8 -32.57 -34.84 -10.71
C LEU A 8 -32.08 -33.78 -11.72
N ILE A 9 -32.75 -32.62 -11.75
CA ILE A 9 -32.19 -31.38 -12.29
C ILE A 9 -32.13 -30.40 -11.12
N ALA A 10 -31.34 -30.76 -10.11
CA ALA A 10 -30.91 -29.80 -9.11
C ALA A 10 -29.86 -28.92 -9.80
N PHE A 11 -30.33 -27.77 -10.29
CA PHE A 11 -29.59 -26.52 -10.39
C PHE A 11 -28.06 -26.67 -10.28
N PHE A 12 -27.42 -26.94 -11.41
CA PHE A 12 -26.12 -26.30 -11.64
C PHE A 12 -26.43 -24.81 -11.79
N ALA A 13 -26.64 -24.14 -10.65
CA ALA A 13 -26.39 -22.72 -10.56
C ALA A 13 -24.90 -22.58 -10.84
N THR A 14 -24.56 -22.45 -12.12
CA THR A 14 -23.34 -21.78 -12.52
C THR A 14 -23.44 -20.43 -11.85
N THR A 15 -22.85 -20.30 -10.67
CA THR A 15 -22.62 -19.00 -10.05
C THR A 15 -21.74 -18.27 -11.04
N SER A 16 -22.36 -17.56 -11.99
CA SER A 16 -21.68 -16.59 -12.84
C SER A 16 -21.08 -15.60 -11.86
N LEU A 17 -19.80 -15.77 -11.55
CA LEU A 17 -19.07 -14.83 -10.75
C LEU A 17 -18.89 -13.62 -11.65
N ALA A 18 -19.79 -12.65 -11.55
CA ALA A 18 -19.59 -11.39 -12.25
C ALA A 18 -18.29 -10.75 -11.78
N CYS A 19 -17.55 -10.19 -12.74
CA CYS A 19 -16.12 -9.88 -12.63
C CYS A 19 -15.33 -11.12 -12.19
N GLU A 20 -14.94 -11.94 -13.17
CA GLU A 20 -14.07 -13.10 -12.99
C GLU A 20 -12.71 -12.71 -12.36
N PRO A 21 -11.91 -13.66 -11.83
CA PRO A 21 -10.66 -13.34 -11.15
C PRO A 21 -9.73 -12.36 -11.90
N LEU A 22 -9.65 -12.48 -13.23
CA LEU A 22 -8.87 -11.56 -14.07
C LEU A 22 -9.41 -10.12 -14.02
N CYS A 23 -10.73 -9.94 -14.06
CA CYS A 23 -11.36 -8.63 -13.91
C CYS A 23 -11.04 -8.04 -12.53
N ARG A 24 -11.15 -8.84 -11.45
CA ARG A 24 -10.88 -8.36 -10.09
C ARG A 24 -9.44 -7.90 -9.89
N HIS A 25 -8.49 -8.68 -10.38
CA HIS A 25 -7.07 -8.29 -10.37
C HIS A 25 -6.82 -7.05 -11.24
N GLY A 26 -7.42 -6.98 -12.44
CA GLY A 26 -7.29 -5.83 -13.31
C GLY A 26 -7.84 -4.53 -12.71
N VAL A 27 -9.00 -4.60 -12.05
CA VAL A 27 -9.58 -3.47 -11.30
C VAL A 27 -8.69 -3.09 -10.12
N ALA A 28 -8.28 -4.06 -9.30
CA ALA A 28 -7.41 -3.80 -8.14
C ALA A 28 -6.07 -3.20 -8.55
N GLN A 29 -5.50 -3.67 -9.66
CA GLN A 29 -4.28 -3.12 -10.25
C GLN A 29 -4.48 -1.68 -10.73
N ALA A 30 -5.58 -1.38 -11.42
CA ALA A 30 -5.87 -0.02 -11.87
C ALA A 30 -5.93 0.96 -10.69
N PHE A 31 -6.63 0.59 -9.61
CA PHE A 31 -6.62 1.36 -8.36
C PHE A 31 -5.22 1.47 -7.76
N ALA A 32 -4.45 0.38 -7.74
CA ALA A 32 -3.08 0.41 -7.21
C ALA A 32 -2.24 1.46 -7.94
N GLU A 33 -2.28 1.53 -9.27
CA GLU A 33 -1.54 2.53 -10.05
C GLU A 33 -1.89 3.97 -9.64
N TYR A 34 -3.16 4.29 -9.40
CA TYR A 34 -3.57 5.62 -8.94
C TYR A 34 -3.18 5.92 -7.49
N TYR A 35 -3.06 4.90 -6.64
CA TYR A 35 -2.66 5.06 -5.24
C TYR A 35 -1.15 4.95 -5.01
N LYS A 36 -0.35 4.49 -5.99
CA LYS A 36 1.12 4.49 -5.88
C LYS A 36 1.68 5.88 -5.53
N PRO A 37 1.30 6.98 -6.20
CA PRO A 37 1.78 8.31 -5.85
C PRO A 37 1.43 8.71 -4.41
N VAL A 38 0.25 8.32 -3.92
CA VAL A 38 -0.18 8.59 -2.54
C VAL A 38 0.75 7.92 -1.54
N VAL A 39 1.09 6.65 -1.76
CA VAL A 39 2.04 5.90 -0.93
C VAL A 39 3.44 6.52 -0.98
N THR A 40 3.93 6.82 -2.19
CA THR A 40 5.26 7.44 -2.38
C THR A 40 5.35 8.78 -1.64
N MET A 41 4.37 9.67 -1.85
CA MET A 41 4.34 10.98 -1.18
C MET A 41 4.30 10.84 0.34
N ALA A 42 3.50 9.90 0.88
CA ALA A 42 3.41 9.68 2.32
C ALA A 42 4.76 9.27 2.94
N VAL A 43 5.53 8.42 2.24
CA VAL A 43 6.86 8.00 2.70
C VAL A 43 7.91 9.09 2.47
N ASP A 44 7.82 9.87 1.40
CA ASP A 44 8.72 10.98 1.16
C ASP A 44 8.54 12.11 2.19
N GLU A 45 7.32 12.35 2.70
CA GLU A 45 7.07 13.27 3.83
C GLU A 45 7.83 12.86 5.12
N LEU A 46 8.14 11.57 5.31
CA LEU A 46 8.93 11.07 6.44
C LEU A 46 10.43 11.34 6.28
N ARG A 47 10.93 11.53 5.06
CA ARG A 47 12.38 11.56 4.75
C ARG A 47 13.13 12.62 5.55
N GLU A 48 12.65 13.85 5.51
CA GLU A 48 13.26 14.99 6.23
C GLU A 48 13.18 14.81 7.76
N PRO A 49 12.01 14.53 8.38
CA PRO A 49 11.94 14.23 9.81
C PRO A 49 12.84 13.08 10.26
N LEU A 50 12.98 12.03 9.44
CA LEU A 50 13.83 10.88 9.74
C LEU A 50 15.30 11.26 9.78
N ILE A 51 15.79 11.93 8.73
CA ILE A 51 17.18 12.39 8.63
C ILE A 51 17.49 13.39 9.76
N ALA A 52 16.62 14.37 9.97
CA ALA A 52 16.77 15.35 11.04
C ALA A 52 16.80 14.72 12.43
N SER A 53 16.07 13.61 12.65
CA SER A 53 16.11 12.85 13.90
C SER A 53 17.45 12.14 14.09
N MET A 54 18.02 11.54 13.02
CA MET A 54 19.32 10.89 13.08
C MET A 54 20.45 11.86 13.43
N HIS A 55 20.40 13.10 12.93
CA HIS A 55 21.39 14.14 13.26
C HIS A 55 21.41 14.56 14.73
N ARG A 56 20.41 14.15 15.53
CA ARG A 56 20.42 14.38 16.98
C ARG A 56 21.28 13.37 17.75
N ALA A 57 21.80 12.33 17.10
CA ALA A 57 22.73 11.42 17.72
C ALA A 57 24.07 12.14 17.97
N THR A 58 24.53 12.13 19.22
CA THR A 58 25.82 12.71 19.60
C THR A 58 26.92 11.74 19.22
N MET A 59 27.91 12.22 18.45
CA MET A 59 29.09 11.43 18.12
C MET A 59 30.02 11.38 19.34
N PRO A 60 30.49 10.20 19.76
CA PRO A 60 31.53 10.09 20.78
C PRO A 60 32.80 10.83 20.37
N GLU A 61 33.42 11.56 21.30
CA GLU A 61 34.62 12.38 21.05
C GLU A 61 35.78 11.55 20.49
N GLU A 62 35.92 10.29 20.95
CA GLU A 62 36.95 9.37 20.48
C GLU A 62 36.79 9.01 19.00
N LEU A 63 35.55 8.96 18.50
CA LEU A 63 35.27 8.75 17.08
C LEU A 63 35.44 10.06 16.27
N ASP A 64 35.12 11.21 16.86
CA ASP A 64 35.31 12.55 16.26
C ASP A 64 36.78 12.88 16.01
N HIS A 65 37.68 12.40 16.87
CA HIS A 65 39.13 12.55 16.66
C HIS A 65 39.72 11.59 15.64
N THR A 66 39.03 10.48 15.35
CA THR A 66 39.52 9.42 14.45
C THR A 66 39.01 9.60 13.02
N LEU A 67 37.82 10.18 12.86
CA LEU A 67 37.14 10.34 11.57
C LEU A 67 36.96 11.83 11.29
N PRO A 68 37.08 12.28 10.02
CA PRO A 68 36.72 13.65 9.69
C PRO A 68 35.23 13.89 10.00
N PRO A 69 34.82 15.14 10.28
CA PRO A 69 33.43 15.47 10.56
C PRO A 69 32.58 15.28 9.30
N GLY A 70 31.42 14.64 9.42
CA GLY A 70 30.40 14.56 8.36
C GLY A 70 30.20 13.18 7.69
N PRO A 71 31.23 12.40 7.32
CA PRO A 71 31.04 11.12 6.63
C PRO A 71 30.14 10.12 7.33
N LEU A 72 30.19 10.02 8.66
CA LEU A 72 29.28 9.14 9.41
C LEU A 72 27.82 9.60 9.30
N GLN A 73 27.57 10.91 9.35
CA GLN A 73 26.23 11.48 9.17
C GLN A 73 25.75 11.25 7.74
N ALA A 74 26.57 11.53 6.73
CA ALA A 74 26.25 11.25 5.33
C ALA A 74 25.99 9.74 5.07
N GLY A 75 26.74 8.86 5.74
CA GLY A 75 26.50 7.41 5.72
C GLY A 75 25.13 7.05 6.32
N ALA A 76 24.75 7.69 7.43
CA ALA A 76 23.44 7.50 8.05
C ALA A 76 22.29 8.04 7.18
N GLU A 77 22.44 9.23 6.59
CA GLU A 77 21.49 9.79 5.64
C GLU A 77 21.29 8.86 4.44
N LYS A 78 22.38 8.37 3.85
CA LYS A 78 22.32 7.43 2.72
C LYS A 78 21.62 6.12 3.11
N ALA A 79 21.90 5.60 4.29
CA ALA A 79 21.24 4.40 4.82
C ALA A 79 19.72 4.60 4.98
N ALA A 80 19.31 5.75 5.53
CA ALA A 80 17.91 6.13 5.71
C ALA A 80 17.20 6.27 4.36
N ASN A 81 17.79 7.01 3.42
CA ASN A 81 17.26 7.20 2.08
C ASN A 81 17.05 5.86 1.36
N LEU A 82 18.06 4.99 1.38
CA LEU A 82 17.95 3.66 0.77
C LEU A 82 16.86 2.80 1.44
N ALA A 83 16.68 2.91 2.76
CA ALA A 83 15.63 2.18 3.46
C ALA A 83 14.24 2.67 3.07
N LEU A 84 14.04 3.98 2.94
CA LEU A 84 12.79 4.59 2.47
C LEU A 84 12.48 4.18 1.02
N ASP A 85 13.46 4.23 0.13
CA ASP A 85 13.27 3.85 -1.28
C ASP A 85 12.91 2.36 -1.42
N ASN A 86 13.59 1.49 -0.66
CA ASN A 86 13.27 0.07 -0.60
C ASN A 86 11.87 -0.18 -0.01
N PHE A 87 11.45 0.64 0.95
CA PHE A 87 10.13 0.56 1.55
C PHE A 87 9.05 0.99 0.57
N ILE A 88 9.23 2.10 -0.16
CA ILE A 88 8.34 2.55 -1.23
C ILE A 88 8.20 1.46 -2.29
N SER A 89 9.31 0.91 -2.78
CA SER A 89 9.32 -0.16 -3.78
C SER A 89 8.49 -1.37 -3.32
N GLN A 90 8.68 -1.80 -2.06
CA GLN A 90 7.91 -2.91 -1.49
C GLN A 90 6.44 -2.57 -1.26
N ALA A 91 6.12 -1.36 -0.79
CA ALA A 91 4.76 -0.93 -0.47
C ALA A 91 3.92 -0.61 -1.72
N THR A 92 4.56 -0.28 -2.85
CA THR A 92 3.89 0.07 -4.13
C THR A 92 3.90 -1.06 -5.15
N ALA A 93 4.62 -2.16 -4.88
CA ALA A 93 4.63 -3.35 -5.73
C ALA A 93 3.32 -4.16 -5.58
N ARG A 94 3.40 -5.48 -5.79
CA ARG A 94 2.25 -6.39 -5.74
C ARG A 94 1.51 -6.40 -4.40
N SER A 95 2.14 -5.93 -3.33
CA SER A 95 1.52 -5.76 -2.00
C SER A 95 0.32 -4.81 -2.02
N LEU A 96 0.42 -3.69 -2.75
CA LEU A 96 -0.65 -2.68 -2.84
C LEU A 96 -1.86 -3.24 -3.60
N GLU A 97 -1.62 -3.87 -4.75
CA GLU A 97 -2.65 -4.57 -5.53
C GLU A 97 -3.34 -5.65 -4.69
N ASN A 98 -2.57 -6.48 -3.99
CA ASN A 98 -3.13 -7.54 -3.14
C ASN A 98 -3.96 -6.98 -1.97
N GLY A 99 -3.52 -5.89 -1.35
CA GLY A 99 -4.27 -5.20 -0.30
C GLY A 99 -5.60 -4.66 -0.81
N ILE A 100 -5.56 -3.97 -1.95
CA ILE A 100 -6.75 -3.43 -2.62
C ILE A 100 -7.71 -4.55 -3.02
N TYR A 101 -7.19 -5.63 -3.62
CA TYR A 101 -7.97 -6.81 -3.96
C TYR A 101 -8.68 -7.38 -2.72
N SER A 102 -7.96 -7.48 -1.61
CA SER A 102 -8.49 -8.01 -0.35
C SER A 102 -9.69 -7.20 0.14
N VAL A 103 -9.59 -5.86 0.21
CA VAL A 103 -10.68 -5.02 0.73
C VAL A 103 -11.85 -4.82 -0.22
N MET A 104 -11.64 -5.03 -1.52
CA MET A 104 -12.70 -4.96 -2.51
C MET A 104 -13.46 -6.29 -2.66
N PHE A 105 -12.73 -7.41 -2.70
CA PHE A 105 -13.26 -8.68 -3.19
C PHE A 105 -13.16 -9.84 -2.19
N SER A 106 -12.31 -9.78 -1.16
CA SER A 106 -12.23 -10.87 -0.18
C SER A 106 -13.36 -10.82 0.84
N GLU A 107 -13.71 -11.97 1.42
CA GLU A 107 -14.67 -12.07 2.53
C GLU A 107 -14.06 -11.61 3.87
N ASN A 108 -13.28 -10.53 3.85
CA ASN A 108 -12.92 -9.88 5.09
C ASN A 108 -14.21 -9.39 5.77
N THR A 109 -14.43 -9.81 7.00
CA THR A 109 -15.67 -9.60 7.78
C THR A 109 -16.00 -8.12 8.02
N GLU A 110 -15.06 -7.21 7.80
CA GLU A 110 -15.26 -5.78 8.03
C GLU A 110 -16.08 -5.10 6.92
N TYR A 111 -16.14 -5.66 5.70
CA TYR A 111 -16.79 -5.02 4.56
C TYR A 111 -17.66 -5.98 3.76
N GLN A 112 -18.77 -5.48 3.22
CA GLN A 112 -19.53 -6.21 2.21
C GLN A 112 -18.69 -6.29 0.92
N PRO A 113 -18.26 -7.49 0.48
CA PRO A 113 -17.42 -7.61 -0.71
C PRO A 113 -18.21 -7.29 -1.98
N PHE A 114 -17.52 -6.73 -2.97
CA PHE A 114 -18.04 -6.58 -4.34
C PHE A 114 -18.02 -7.93 -5.04
N LYS A 115 -18.96 -8.80 -4.67
CA LYS A 115 -19.11 -10.18 -5.18
C LYS A 115 -20.54 -10.42 -5.66
N GLY A 116 -20.70 -11.43 -6.50
CA GLY A 116 -22.00 -11.86 -7.03
C GLY A 116 -22.44 -11.08 -8.26
N ASP A 117 -23.44 -11.60 -8.96
CA ASP A 117 -23.94 -11.07 -10.22
C ASP A 117 -25.14 -10.14 -10.02
N CYS A 118 -25.03 -8.90 -10.51
CA CYS A 118 -26.11 -7.92 -10.51
C CYS A 118 -27.22 -8.19 -11.56
N ASN A 119 -27.08 -9.23 -12.39
CA ASN A 119 -28.08 -9.58 -13.41
C ASN A 119 -29.26 -10.38 -12.83
N ALA A 120 -29.23 -10.73 -11.53
CA ALA A 120 -30.35 -11.35 -10.83
C ALA A 120 -31.35 -10.29 -10.31
N PRO A 121 -32.64 -10.64 -10.10
CA PRO A 121 -33.65 -9.69 -9.63
C PRO A 121 -33.31 -9.06 -8.26
N PRO A 122 -33.52 -7.73 -8.08
CA PRO A 122 -34.06 -6.81 -9.07
C PRO A 122 -32.99 -6.34 -10.07
N ARG A 123 -33.24 -6.55 -11.36
CA ARG A 123 -32.31 -6.16 -12.44
C ARG A 123 -32.24 -4.64 -12.55
N ARG A 124 -31.03 -4.09 -12.59
CA ARG A 124 -30.75 -2.69 -12.94
C ARG A 124 -30.13 -2.55 -14.32
N LEU A 125 -29.35 -3.56 -14.68
CA LEU A 125 -28.71 -3.69 -15.97
C LEU A 125 -29.74 -4.21 -16.98
N THR A 126 -29.83 -3.54 -18.13
CA THR A 126 -30.76 -3.89 -19.20
C THR A 126 -30.23 -5.01 -20.09
N ARG A 127 -28.94 -5.36 -19.94
CA ARG A 127 -28.27 -6.45 -20.65
C ARG A 127 -27.42 -7.29 -19.69
N ASN A 128 -27.09 -8.50 -20.14
CA ASN A 128 -26.09 -9.35 -19.49
C ASN A 128 -24.67 -8.79 -19.72
N MET A 129 -23.69 -9.45 -19.11
CA MET A 129 -22.26 -9.19 -19.27
C MET A 129 -21.87 -8.87 -20.74
N PRO A 130 -21.14 -7.77 -21.01
CA PRO A 130 -20.65 -7.40 -22.34
C PRO A 130 -19.83 -8.52 -22.97
N ARG A 131 -19.79 -8.56 -24.30
CA ARG A 131 -18.88 -9.48 -25.00
C ARG A 131 -17.44 -9.00 -24.85
N LYS A 132 -16.48 -9.91 -25.02
CA LYS A 132 -15.06 -9.56 -25.03
C LYS A 132 -14.79 -8.45 -26.06
N GLY A 133 -14.23 -7.34 -25.61
CA GLY A 133 -13.96 -6.16 -26.44
C GLY A 133 -15.04 -5.07 -26.38
N GLU A 134 -16.16 -5.31 -25.71
CA GLU A 134 -17.17 -4.32 -25.37
C GLU A 134 -17.05 -3.91 -23.90
N SER A 135 -17.24 -2.63 -23.62
CA SER A 135 -17.25 -2.11 -22.25
C SER A 135 -18.68 -1.98 -21.72
N TRP A 136 -18.80 -1.95 -20.40
CA TRP A 136 -19.95 -1.33 -19.73
C TRP A 136 -19.97 0.18 -20.00
N THR A 137 -21.14 0.81 -19.90
CA THR A 137 -21.30 2.26 -20.09
C THR A 137 -21.36 3.00 -18.76
N LEU A 138 -21.10 4.31 -18.80
CA LEU A 138 -21.30 5.18 -17.63
C LEU A 138 -22.78 5.23 -17.20
N GLU A 139 -23.71 5.17 -18.15
CA GLU A 139 -25.14 5.08 -17.86
C GLU A 139 -25.49 3.82 -17.06
N GLU A 140 -24.84 2.68 -17.36
CA GLU A 140 -25.01 1.44 -16.59
C GLU A 140 -24.46 1.57 -15.17
N CYS A 141 -23.35 2.30 -14.99
CA CYS A 141 -22.80 2.66 -13.68
C CYS A 141 -23.77 3.54 -12.87
N GLU A 142 -24.38 4.55 -13.49
CA GLU A 142 -25.34 5.44 -12.82
C GLU A 142 -26.62 4.74 -12.36
N LYS A 143 -27.03 3.67 -13.05
CA LYS A 143 -28.24 2.89 -12.74
C LYS A 143 -28.10 1.96 -11.54
N MET A 144 -26.89 1.76 -11.04
CA MET A 144 -26.67 0.87 -9.90
C MET A 144 -27.13 1.51 -8.60
N ASP A 145 -27.66 0.70 -7.69
CA ASP A 145 -28.12 1.13 -6.37
C ASP A 145 -27.82 0.08 -5.28
N TYR A 146 -27.11 -1.00 -5.63
CA TYR A 146 -26.65 -2.01 -4.68
C TYR A 146 -25.27 -2.60 -5.06
N ILE A 147 -24.56 -3.06 -4.03
CA ILE A 147 -23.20 -3.61 -4.12
C ILE A 147 -23.25 -5.03 -4.70
N CYS A 148 -22.49 -5.27 -5.77
CA CYS A 148 -22.22 -6.60 -6.33
C CYS A 148 -20.83 -6.63 -7.02
N GLY A 149 -20.49 -7.74 -7.68
CA GLY A 149 -19.21 -7.91 -8.37
C GLY A 149 -19.13 -7.25 -9.75
N ASN A 150 -20.22 -6.85 -10.38
CA ASN A 150 -20.19 -6.31 -11.75
C ASN A 150 -19.48 -4.93 -11.78
N PRO A 151 -18.69 -4.64 -12.83
CA PRO A 151 -18.00 -3.36 -12.99
C PRO A 151 -18.88 -2.10 -12.87
N PRO A 152 -20.15 -2.06 -13.33
CA PRO A 152 -21.05 -0.94 -13.07
C PRO A 152 -21.26 -0.65 -11.57
N SER A 153 -21.40 -1.70 -10.74
CA SER A 153 -21.56 -1.52 -9.28
C SER A 153 -20.29 -0.96 -8.66
N ILE A 154 -19.13 -1.50 -9.05
CA ILE A 154 -17.82 -0.99 -8.61
C ILE A 154 -17.64 0.47 -9.02
N CYS A 155 -18.04 0.85 -10.24
CA CYS A 155 -18.00 2.23 -10.71
C CYS A 155 -18.94 3.15 -9.92
N HIS A 156 -20.15 2.67 -9.59
CA HIS A 156 -21.15 3.45 -8.85
C HIS A 156 -20.70 3.76 -7.42
N PHE A 157 -20.20 2.74 -6.72
CA PHE A 157 -19.76 2.85 -5.32
C PHE A 157 -18.29 3.28 -5.21
N LEU A 158 -17.79 4.06 -6.17
CA LEU A 158 -16.38 4.47 -6.25
C LEU A 158 -15.89 5.14 -4.96
N ASP A 159 -16.66 6.07 -4.39
CA ASP A 159 -16.30 6.76 -3.15
C ASP A 159 -16.15 5.79 -1.97
N GLN A 160 -17.04 4.80 -1.89
CA GLN A 160 -16.96 3.77 -0.85
C GLN A 160 -15.71 2.90 -1.04
N ILE A 161 -15.37 2.54 -2.28
CA ILE A 161 -14.17 1.76 -2.59
C ILE A 161 -12.91 2.53 -2.25
N LYS A 162 -12.82 3.80 -2.67
CA LYS A 162 -11.70 4.68 -2.33
C LYS A 162 -11.49 4.77 -0.81
N ALA A 163 -12.56 4.95 -0.04
CA ALA A 163 -12.46 5.01 1.42
C ALA A 163 -11.90 3.71 2.02
N ARG A 164 -12.34 2.54 1.52
CA ARG A 164 -11.80 1.23 1.94
C ARG A 164 -10.34 1.07 1.58
N ILE A 165 -9.96 1.46 0.36
CA ILE A 165 -8.57 1.38 -0.11
C ILE A 165 -7.67 2.29 0.72
N VAL A 166 -8.05 3.55 0.94
CA VAL A 166 -7.28 4.49 1.76
C VAL A 166 -7.09 3.94 3.18
N LYS A 167 -8.13 3.36 3.78
CA LYS A 167 -8.02 2.74 5.10
C LYS A 167 -7.03 1.57 5.09
N GLU A 168 -7.06 0.72 4.07
CA GLU A 168 -6.12 -0.40 3.94
C GLU A 168 -4.68 0.08 3.76
N ILE A 169 -4.46 1.12 2.93
CA ILE A 169 -3.15 1.74 2.77
C ILE A 169 -2.65 2.27 4.12
N LYS A 170 -3.49 3.00 4.86
CA LYS A 170 -3.15 3.48 6.22
C LYS A 170 -2.74 2.33 7.13
N ARG A 171 -3.53 1.25 7.17
CA ARG A 171 -3.26 0.06 7.99
C ARG A 171 -1.91 -0.57 7.62
N GLN A 172 -1.66 -0.81 6.33
CA GLN A 172 -0.41 -1.42 5.86
C GLN A 172 0.80 -0.54 6.14
N LEU A 173 0.70 0.77 5.91
CA LEU A 173 1.80 1.69 6.19
C LEU A 173 2.10 1.74 7.69
N SER A 174 1.09 1.88 8.55
CA SER A 174 1.30 1.88 10.01
C SER A 174 1.85 0.54 10.52
N GLU A 175 1.35 -0.61 10.04
CA GLU A 175 1.83 -1.93 10.50
C GLU A 175 3.26 -2.23 10.06
N HIS A 176 3.62 -1.90 8.82
CA HIS A 176 4.96 -2.13 8.29
C HIS A 176 5.99 -1.07 8.74
N ALA A 177 5.53 -0.02 9.42
CA ALA A 177 6.36 1.01 10.03
C ALA A 177 6.78 0.68 11.47
N LYS A 178 5.86 0.13 12.28
CA LYS A 178 6.05 -0.06 13.73
C LYS A 178 7.22 -0.98 14.10
N SER A 179 7.89 -0.70 15.21
CA SER A 179 9.11 -1.37 15.69
C SER A 179 9.07 -2.91 15.68
N ASP A 180 7.93 -3.50 16.01
CA ASP A 180 7.84 -4.94 16.32
C ASP A 180 7.73 -5.81 15.05
N ASN A 181 7.15 -5.26 13.97
CA ASN A 181 6.94 -5.94 12.69
C ASN A 181 7.56 -5.17 11.50
N GLY A 182 8.14 -4.00 11.75
CA GLY A 182 8.40 -2.97 10.76
C GLY A 182 9.48 -3.38 9.78
N LEU A 183 9.10 -3.52 8.51
CA LEU A 183 10.06 -3.69 7.41
C LEU A 183 10.97 -2.46 7.30
N LEU A 184 10.42 -1.27 7.57
CA LEU A 184 11.16 0.00 7.49
C LEU A 184 12.27 0.08 8.55
N ILE A 185 11.97 -0.13 9.83
CA ILE A 185 12.97 -0.05 10.91
C ILE A 185 14.06 -1.10 10.75
N ARG A 186 13.72 -2.32 10.36
CA ARG A 186 14.70 -3.37 10.06
C ARG A 186 15.61 -2.99 8.88
N GLY A 187 15.01 -2.40 7.83
CA GLY A 187 15.76 -1.85 6.70
C GLY A 187 16.73 -0.76 7.12
N ILE A 188 16.27 0.20 7.94
CA ILE A 188 17.10 1.28 8.47
C ILE A 188 18.26 0.73 9.29
N ALA A 189 18.01 -0.15 10.26
CA ALA A 189 19.04 -0.70 11.13
C ALA A 189 20.10 -1.49 10.35
N LYS A 190 19.66 -2.31 9.38
CA LYS A 190 20.56 -3.06 8.48
C LYS A 190 21.42 -2.09 7.65
N ASN A 191 20.78 -1.16 6.94
CA ASN A 191 21.49 -0.23 6.06
C ASN A 191 22.45 0.68 6.84
N LEU A 192 22.09 1.09 8.06
CA LEU A 192 22.95 1.88 8.94
C LEU A 192 24.23 1.12 9.26
N ARG A 193 24.13 -0.13 9.70
CA ARG A 193 25.30 -0.96 10.01
C ARG A 193 26.21 -1.13 8.79
N GLU A 194 25.62 -1.34 7.61
CA GLU A 194 26.38 -1.50 6.36
C GLU A 194 27.09 -0.20 5.94
N HIS A 195 26.39 0.94 5.94
CA HIS A 195 26.95 2.20 5.44
C HIS A 195 27.89 2.87 6.44
N VAL A 196 27.60 2.82 7.73
CA VAL A 196 28.53 3.26 8.77
C VAL A 196 29.78 2.38 8.76
N GLY A 197 29.63 1.06 8.59
CA GLY A 197 30.76 0.15 8.46
C GLY A 197 31.62 0.43 7.23
N ALA A 198 31.01 0.75 6.09
CA ALA A 198 31.73 1.15 4.90
C ALA A 198 32.53 2.43 5.11
N VAL A 199 31.93 3.45 5.74
CA VAL A 199 32.62 4.71 6.08
C VAL A 199 33.78 4.44 7.05
N MET A 200 33.56 3.67 8.11
CA MET A 200 34.62 3.36 9.07
C MET A 200 35.77 2.58 8.41
N ALA A 201 35.47 1.62 7.53
CA ALA A 201 36.49 0.89 6.78
C ALA A 201 37.30 1.80 5.84
N GLU A 202 36.64 2.74 5.15
CA GLU A 202 37.28 3.72 4.26
C GLU A 202 38.35 4.56 4.99
N PHE A 203 38.10 4.92 6.24
CA PHE A 203 39.01 5.71 7.07
C PHE A 203 39.91 4.85 8.00
N GLY A 204 40.00 3.54 7.77
CA GLY A 204 40.90 2.65 8.53
C GLY A 204 40.42 2.30 9.94
N ALA A 205 39.19 2.66 10.30
CA ALA A 205 38.56 2.37 11.58
C ALA A 205 37.62 1.15 11.54
N GLY A 206 37.64 0.34 10.48
CA GLY A 206 36.69 -0.77 10.27
C GLY A 206 36.64 -1.81 11.39
N SER A 207 37.75 -2.03 12.10
CA SER A 207 37.81 -2.95 13.26
C SER A 207 37.08 -2.43 14.50
N ALA A 208 36.74 -1.14 14.56
CA ALA A 208 35.98 -0.54 15.65
C ALA A 208 34.46 -0.66 15.48
N MET A 209 33.98 -1.41 14.49
CA MET A 209 32.54 -1.62 14.27
C MET A 209 31.84 -2.34 15.42
N ASP A 210 32.55 -3.22 16.12
CA ASP A 210 32.05 -3.94 17.29
C ASP A 210 32.46 -3.24 18.61
N ASP A 211 33.10 -2.08 18.54
CA ASP A 211 33.43 -1.26 19.70
C ASP A 211 32.15 -0.72 20.36
N PRO A 212 32.06 -0.70 21.72
CA PRO A 212 30.88 -0.18 22.41
C PRO A 212 30.47 1.24 22.00
N LEU A 213 31.41 2.12 21.66
CA LEU A 213 31.09 3.49 21.24
C LEU A 213 30.36 3.50 19.89
N THR A 214 30.84 2.73 18.92
CA THR A 214 30.19 2.58 17.61
C THR A 214 28.82 1.92 17.74
N VAL A 215 28.72 0.88 18.57
CA VAL A 215 27.45 0.21 18.86
C VAL A 215 26.45 1.17 19.50
N ASN A 216 26.89 2.00 20.45
CA ASN A 216 26.04 3.02 21.08
C ASN A 216 25.59 4.08 20.08
N LEU A 217 26.48 4.55 19.20
CA LEU A 217 26.13 5.50 18.14
C LEU A 217 25.09 4.93 17.17
N LEU A 218 25.30 3.70 16.68
CA LEU A 218 24.33 2.99 15.84
C LEU A 218 22.99 2.81 16.58
N GLY A 219 23.04 2.46 17.87
CA GLY A 219 21.86 2.37 18.72
C GLY A 219 21.11 3.69 18.83
N ALA A 220 21.83 4.81 18.96
CA ALA A 220 21.24 6.15 18.99
C ALA A 220 20.57 6.51 17.65
N TYR A 221 21.22 6.23 16.51
CA TYR A 221 20.61 6.44 15.19
C TYR A 221 19.32 5.63 15.04
N VAL A 222 19.35 4.33 15.38
CA VAL A 222 18.17 3.47 15.30
C VAL A 222 17.06 3.95 16.24
N SER A 223 17.39 4.30 17.49
CA SER A 223 16.39 4.80 18.44
C SER A 223 15.74 6.10 17.99
N ASN A 224 16.51 7.01 17.40
CA ASN A 224 16.00 8.26 16.84
C ASN A 224 15.14 8.02 15.60
N ALA A 225 15.53 7.05 14.75
CA ALA A 225 14.74 6.63 13.60
C ALA A 225 13.40 6.03 14.01
N VAL A 226 13.39 5.12 14.99
CA VAL A 226 12.15 4.53 15.55
C VAL A 226 11.20 5.63 15.99
N ARG A 227 11.68 6.62 16.76
CA ARG A 227 10.84 7.73 17.21
C ARG A 227 10.23 8.53 16.06
N ALA A 228 11.00 8.82 15.01
CA ALA A 228 10.50 9.56 13.85
C ALA A 228 9.45 8.76 13.07
N VAL A 229 9.68 7.46 12.89
CA VAL A 229 8.75 6.55 12.22
C VAL A 229 7.47 6.36 13.03
N ASP A 230 7.54 6.25 14.35
CA ASP A 230 6.37 6.13 15.22
C ASP A 230 5.51 7.39 15.15
N ILE A 231 6.11 8.59 15.21
CA ILE A 231 5.39 9.86 15.04
C ILE A 231 4.68 9.90 13.69
N TRP A 232 5.38 9.54 12.61
CA TRP A 232 4.78 9.50 11.27
C TRP A 232 3.63 8.48 11.18
N ALA A 233 3.83 7.27 11.71
CA ALA A 233 2.84 6.20 11.68
C ALA A 233 1.57 6.54 12.50
N ASP A 234 1.72 7.27 13.60
CA ASP A 234 0.62 7.60 14.53
C ASP A 234 -0.02 8.97 14.25
N GLN A 235 0.67 9.90 13.58
CA GLN A 235 0.18 11.27 13.35
C GLN A 235 -0.05 11.56 11.87
N ASP A 236 0.90 11.24 10.99
CA ASP A 236 0.82 11.59 9.57
C ASP A 236 -0.03 10.60 8.77
N ILE A 237 0.20 9.29 8.94
CA ILE A 237 -0.53 8.24 8.22
C ILE A 237 -2.04 8.33 8.44
N PRO A 238 -2.58 8.56 9.66
CA PRO A 238 -4.02 8.75 9.86
C PRO A 238 -4.62 9.91 9.06
N GLN A 239 -3.81 10.92 8.71
CA GLN A 239 -4.22 12.08 7.92
C GLN A 239 -4.08 11.88 6.40
N LEU A 240 -3.60 10.71 5.95
CA LEU A 240 -3.51 10.39 4.52
C LEU A 240 -4.86 10.60 3.83
N CYS A 241 -4.86 11.30 2.69
CA CYS A 241 -6.04 11.73 1.93
C CYS A 241 -7.01 12.69 2.66
N ASN A 242 -6.69 13.16 3.87
CA ASN A 242 -7.44 14.22 4.56
C ASN A 242 -6.72 15.59 4.51
N LYS A 243 -5.40 15.59 4.30
CA LYS A 243 -4.62 16.82 4.08
C LYS A 243 -4.89 17.38 2.68
N PRO A 244 -4.96 18.72 2.50
CA PRO A 244 -5.12 19.33 1.17
C PRO A 244 -4.08 18.88 0.14
N THR A 245 -2.84 18.63 0.58
CA THR A 245 -1.72 18.17 -0.26
C THR A 245 -1.96 16.82 -0.93
N PHE A 246 -2.86 16.00 -0.39
CA PHE A 246 -3.18 14.67 -0.93
C PHE A 246 -4.50 14.64 -1.71
N ASN A 247 -5.31 15.71 -1.71
CA ASN A 247 -6.67 15.64 -2.23
C ASN A 247 -6.70 15.27 -3.72
N ASP A 248 -5.87 15.92 -4.53
CA ASP A 248 -5.85 15.70 -5.98
C ASP A 248 -5.34 14.30 -6.34
N VAL A 249 -4.37 13.76 -5.58
CA VAL A 249 -3.83 12.42 -5.82
C VAL A 249 -4.73 11.31 -5.28
N CYS A 250 -5.54 11.57 -4.25
CA CYS A 250 -6.48 10.58 -3.71
C CYS A 250 -7.83 10.58 -4.43
N ASN A 251 -8.28 11.72 -4.96
CA ASN A 251 -9.65 11.90 -5.45
C ASN A 251 -9.74 12.50 -6.87
N GLY A 252 -8.65 12.94 -7.49
CA GLY A 252 -8.67 13.68 -8.76
C GLY A 252 -8.69 12.84 -10.04
N TRP A 253 -9.06 11.56 -9.99
CA TRP A 253 -8.91 10.62 -11.10
C TRP A 253 -10.18 9.83 -11.47
N ASP A 254 -11.35 10.28 -11.04
CA ASP A 254 -12.63 9.55 -11.20
C ASP A 254 -13.00 9.35 -12.66
N ASP A 255 -12.85 10.39 -13.46
CA ASP A 255 -13.13 10.34 -14.89
C ASP A 255 -12.17 9.39 -15.63
N LYS A 256 -11.02 9.08 -15.03
CA LYS A 256 -10.01 8.18 -15.61
C LYS A 256 -10.16 6.74 -15.14
N ILE A 257 -10.49 6.50 -13.88
CA ILE A 257 -10.68 5.13 -13.35
C ILE A 257 -12.00 4.51 -13.79
N LYS A 258 -13.07 5.30 -13.96
CA LYS A 258 -14.39 4.75 -14.32
C LYS A 258 -14.33 3.98 -15.65
N PRO A 259 -13.72 4.50 -16.74
CA PRO A 259 -13.51 3.71 -17.96
C PRO A 259 -12.66 2.45 -17.74
N GLU A 260 -11.64 2.52 -16.89
CA GLU A 260 -10.75 1.39 -16.58
C GLU A 260 -11.45 0.27 -15.81
N ILE A 261 -12.43 0.60 -14.98
CA ILE A 261 -13.32 -0.37 -14.34
C ILE A 261 -14.27 -0.96 -15.38
N LEU A 262 -14.95 -0.09 -16.14
CA LEU A 262 -16.04 -0.49 -17.03
C LEU A 262 -15.59 -1.27 -18.28
N LYS A 263 -14.30 -1.25 -18.63
CA LYS A 263 -13.77 -2.05 -19.76
C LYS A 263 -13.79 -3.56 -19.52
N TRP A 264 -13.91 -3.99 -18.27
CA TRP A 264 -13.95 -5.40 -17.93
C TRP A 264 -15.35 -5.97 -18.15
N PRO A 265 -15.50 -7.17 -18.75
CA PRO A 265 -16.78 -7.84 -18.81
C PRO A 265 -17.23 -8.25 -17.40
#